data_AF-A0A845F3V0-F1
#
_entry.id   AF-A0A845F3V0-F1
#
_cell.length_a   1.000
_cell.length_b   1.000
_cell.length_c   1.000
_cell.angle_alpha   90.00
_cell.angle_beta   90.00
_cell.angle_gamma   90.00
#
_symmetry.space_group_name_H-M   'P 1'
#
loop_
_entity.id
_entity.type
_entity.pdbx_description
1 polymer ?
#
loop_
_entity_poly.entity_id
_entity_poly.type
_entity_poly.pdbx_seq_one_letter_code
_entity_poly.pdbx_strand_id
1 'polypeptide(L)' 'MEFLAVILMTIGLIAAPVIGFFYPSWRSMKGAALSDSQLYGVRALGIGILLLMFILSQLIL' A
#
# COMPACT_ATOMS: atom_id res chain seq x y z
N MET A 1 -21.73 2.22 10.09
CA MET A 1 -20.96 1.85 8.88
C MET A 1 -19.79 2.80 8.63
N GLU A 2 -19.96 4.11 8.85
CA GLU A 2 -18.90 5.13 8.70
C GLU A 2 -17.59 4.81 9.45
N PHE A 3 -17.68 4.27 10.67
CA PHE A 3 -16.49 3.85 11.44
C PHE A 3 -15.64 2.79 10.71
N LEU A 4 -16.28 1.83 10.02
CA LEU A 4 -15.58 0.83 9.23
C LEU A 4 -14.92 1.44 7.99
N ALA A 5 -15.56 2.43 7.36
CA ALA A 5 -14.98 3.15 6.22
C ALA A 5 -13.71 3.91 6.63
N VAL A 6 -13.72 4.55 7.81
CA VAL A 6 -12.54 5.23 8.38
C VAL A 6 -11.40 4.22 8.65
N ILE A 7 -11.72 3.04 9.18
CA ILE A 7 -10.73 1.98 9.42
C ILE A 7 -10.08 1.54 8.10
N LEU A 8 -10.88 1.27 7.07
CA LEU A 8 -10.37 0.86 5.76
C LEU A 8 -9.43 1.93 5.18
N MET A 9 -9.83 3.19 5.21
CA MET A 9 -8.99 4.29 4.73
C MET A 9 -7.69 4.41 5.52
N THR A 10 -7.75 4.24 6.84
CA THR A 10 -6.57 4.26 7.70
C THR A 10 -5.59 3.13 7.34
N ILE A 11 -6.11 1.91 7.12
CA ILE A 11 -5.30 0.77 6.66
C ILE A 11 -4.64 1.08 5.33
N GLY A 12 -5.40 1.60 4.35
CA GLY A 12 -4.86 1.95 3.03
C GLY A 12 -3.75 3.01 3.11
N LEU A 13 -3.97 4.06 3.89
CA LEU A 13 -3.02 5.17 4.07
C LEU A 13 -1.71 4.73 4.74
N ILE A 14 -1.75 3.76 5.64
CA ILE A 14 -0.56 3.22 6.30
C ILE A 14 0.12 2.16 5.41
N ALA A 15 -0.65 1.28 4.77
CA ALA A 15 -0.11 0.18 3.98
C ALA A 15 0.60 0.67 2.70
N ALA A 16 0.06 1.69 2.03
CA ALA A 16 0.65 2.22 0.80
C ALA A 16 2.12 2.67 0.94
N PRO A 17 2.50 3.52 1.92
CA PRO A 17 3.89 3.88 2.12
C PRO A 17 4.76 2.71 2.60
N VAL A 18 4.21 1.83 3.44
CA VAL A 18 4.93 0.63 3.93
C VAL A 18 5.32 -0.29 2.79
N ILE A 19 4.39 -0.58 1.88
CA ILE A 19 4.63 -1.48 0.76
C ILE A 19 5.41 -0.75 -0.33
N GLY A 20 4.97 0.44 -0.74
CA GLY A 20 5.53 1.12 -1.91
C GLY A 20 6.92 1.73 -1.70
N PHE A 21 7.30 2.05 -0.45
CA PHE A 21 8.54 2.78 -0.16
C PHE A 21 9.38 2.13 0.93
N PHE A 22 8.81 1.82 2.10
CA PHE A 22 9.59 1.28 3.21
C PHE A 22 10.12 -0.13 2.91
N TYR A 23 9.31 -1.02 2.34
CA TYR A 23 9.75 -2.36 1.99
C TYR A 23 10.90 -2.37 0.96
N PRO A 24 10.83 -1.65 -0.18
CA PRO A 24 11.94 -1.55 -1.12
C PRO A 24 13.21 -0.96 -0.49
N SER A 25 13.06 0.10 0.32
CA SER A 25 14.17 0.75 1.01
C SER A 25 14.86 -0.22 1.98
N TRP A 26 14.09 -0.91 2.81
CA TRP A 26 14.60 -1.93 3.73
C TRP A 26 15.31 -3.07 2.99
N ARG A 27 14.73 -3.57 1.89
CA ARG A 27 15.35 -4.59 1.03
C ARG A 27 16.70 -4.12 0.47
N SER A 28 16.77 -2.88 0.02
CA SER A 28 18.01 -2.26 -0.46
C SER A 28 19.08 -2.18 0.64
N MET A 29 18.70 -1.76 1.86
CA MET A 29 19.61 -1.70 3.01
C MET A 29 20.16 -3.07 3.43
N LYS A 30 19.40 -4.15 3.18
CA LYS A 30 19.83 -5.53 3.44
C LYS A 30 20.66 -6.16 2.32
N GLY A 31 21.03 -5.38 1.29
CA GLY A 31 21.79 -5.88 0.13
C GLY A 31 20.96 -6.74 -0.82
N ALA A 32 19.63 -6.75 -0.67
CA ALA A 32 18.70 -7.54 -1.47
C ALA A 32 17.78 -6.63 -2.30
N ALA A 33 18.39 -5.66 -3.00
CA ALA A 33 17.68 -4.68 -3.82
C ALA A 33 16.75 -5.37 -4.83
N LEU A 34 15.58 -4.78 -5.03
CA LEU A 34 14.62 -5.23 -6.02
C LEU A 34 15.10 -4.82 -7.41
N SER A 35 14.84 -5.64 -8.44
CA SER A 35 14.99 -5.21 -9.83
C SER A 35 14.00 -4.07 -10.15
N ASP A 36 14.23 -3.33 -11.22
CA ASP A 36 13.34 -2.22 -11.62
C ASP A 36 11.89 -2.67 -11.83
N SER A 37 11.69 -3.85 -12.43
CA SER A 37 10.36 -4.44 -12.62
C SER A 37 9.68 -4.78 -11.28
N GLN A 38 10.43 -5.31 -10.32
CA GLN A 38 9.94 -5.61 -8.97
C GLN A 38 9.63 -4.32 -8.21
N LEU A 39 10.48 -3.30 -8.31
CA LEU A 39 10.27 -2.00 -7.68
C LEU A 39 9.00 -1.34 -8.22
N TYR A 40 8.79 -1.38 -9.53
CA TYR A 40 7.57 -0.89 -10.16
C TYR A 40 6.34 -1.67 -9.67
N GLY A 41 6.41 -3.00 -9.66
CA GLY A 41 5.32 -3.85 -9.18
C GLY A 41 4.95 -3.59 -7.73
N VAL A 42 5.94 -3.43 -6.84
CA VAL A 42 5.71 -3.14 -5.42
C VAL A 42 5.13 -1.74 -5.20
N ARG A 43 5.60 -0.73 -5.93
CA ARG A 43 5.03 0.63 -5.88
C ARG A 43 3.59 0.63 -6.38
N ALA A 44 3.32 -0.04 -7.49
CA ALA A 44 1.97 -0.21 -8.01
C ALA A 44 1.05 -0.95 -7.02
N LEU A 45 1.56 -1.97 -6.33
CA LEU A 45 0.83 -2.70 -5.28
C LEU A 45 0.46 -1.78 -4.11
N GLY A 46 1.38 -0.92 -3.65
CA GLY A 46 1.11 0.06 -2.60
C GLY A 46 -0.04 1.00 -2.97
N ILE A 47 -0.02 1.55 -4.19
CA ILE A 47 -1.11 2.39 -4.71
C ILE A 47 -2.40 1.59 -4.86
N GLY A 48 -2.32 0.37 -5.41
CA GLY A 48 -3.47 -0.51 -5.61
C GLY A 48 -4.19 -0.87 -4.32
N ILE A 49 -3.46 -1.10 -3.22
CA ILE A 49 -4.06 -1.36 -1.90
C ILE A 49 -4.81 -0.14 -1.39
N LEU A 50 -4.26 1.07 -1.52
CA LEU A 50 -4.96 2.30 -1.12
C LEU A 50 -6.26 2.47 -1.93
N LEU A 51 -6.20 2.27 -3.24
CA LEU A 51 -7.38 2.37 -4.12
C LEU A 51 -8.42 1.31 -3.77
N LEU A 52 -8.01 0.08 -3.49
CA LEU A 52 -8.92 -0.98 -3.06
C LEU A 52 -9.60 -0.63 -1.74
N MET A 53 -8.85 -0.16 -0.75
CA MET A 53 -9.41 0.27 0.54
C MET A 53 -10.39 1.43 0.37
N PHE A 54 -10.09 2.39 -0.53
CA PHE A 54 -11.01 3.47 -0.87
C PHE A 54 -12.30 2.93 -1.49
N ILE A 55 -12.22 2.08 -2.51
CA ILE A 55 -13.41 1.47 -3.15
C ILE A 55 -14.25 0.72 -2.11
N LEU A 56 -13.62 -0.12 -1.28
CA LEU A 56 -14.32 -0.86 -0.23
C LEU A 56 -14.99 0.09 0.77
N SER A 57 -14.33 1.19 1.15
CA SER A 57 -14.91 2.20 2.05
C SER A 57 -16.17 2.85 1.47
N GLN A 58 -16.21 3.11 0.15
CA GLN A 58 -17.36 3.68 -0.52
C GLN A 58 -18.51 2.69 -0.66
N LEU A 59 -18.22 1.40 -0.80
CA LEU A 59 -19.25 0.36 -0.91
C LEU A 59 -19.99 0.08 0.40
N ILE A 60 -19.37 0.41 1.53
CA ILE A 60 -19.96 0.20 2.87
C ILE A 60 -20.51 1.49 3.49
N LEU A 61 -20.22 2.67 2.92
CA LEU A 61 -20.79 3.95 3.33
C LEU A 61 -22.27 4.02 2.95
#